data_AF-A0A0J6SVZ9-F1
#
_entry.id   AF-A0A0J6SVZ9-F1
#
_cell.length_a   1.000
_cell.length_b   1.000
_cell.length_c   1.000
_cell.angle_alpha   90.00
_cell.angle_beta   90.00
_cell.angle_gamma   90.00
#
_symmetry.space_group_name_H-M   'P 1'
#
loop_
_entity.id
_entity.type
_entity.pdbx_description
1 polymer ?
#
loop_
_entity_poly.entity_id
_entity_poly.type
_entity_poly.pdbx_seq_one_letter_code
_entity_poly.pdbx_strand_id
1 'polypeptide(L)' 'MRAFRLHRGWREPNGVVTDHATLERVIKATSASEAMSAALAEGDFLLTEDANLVWLTDDQGTLVWSLHLYDENTALNP' A
#
# COMPACT_ATOMS: atom_id res chain seq x y z
N MET A 1 5.15 -16.61 -12.26
CA MET A 1 5.17 -15.60 -11.17
C MET A 1 5.40 -14.24 -11.80
N ARG A 2 4.78 -13.19 -11.26
CA ARG A 2 4.91 -11.79 -11.66
C ARG A 2 5.52 -11.01 -10.50
N ALA A 3 6.18 -9.91 -10.84
CA ALA A 3 6.70 -8.98 -9.85
C ALA A 3 5.65 -7.89 -9.59
N PHE A 4 5.36 -7.66 -8.32
CA PHE A 4 4.54 -6.54 -7.87
C PHE A 4 5.43 -5.63 -7.02
N ARG A 5 5.20 -4.33 -7.11
CA ARG A 5 5.93 -3.35 -6.30
C ARG A 5 5.01 -2.85 -5.22
N LEU A 6 5.42 -3.09 -3.98
CA LEU A 6 4.79 -2.55 -2.79
C LEU A 6 5.43 -1.22 -2.48
N HIS A 7 4.59 -0.21 -2.35
CA HIS A 7 4.95 1.16 -2.08
C HIS A 7 4.23 1.63 -0.83
N ARG A 8 4.78 2.67 -0.21
CA ARG A 8 4.16 3.37 0.91
C ARG A 8 4.44 4.85 0.84
N GLY A 9 3.60 5.66 1.46
CA GLY A 9 3.76 7.09 1.47
C GLY A 9 2.62 7.81 2.18
N TRP A 10 2.63 9.12 2.03
CA TRP A 10 1.61 9.99 2.61
C TRP A 10 0.68 10.50 1.51
N ARG A 11 -0.61 10.36 1.72
CA ARG A 11 -1.67 10.93 0.90
C ARG A 11 -2.22 12.13 1.65
N GLU A 12 -1.99 13.29 1.07
CA GLU A 12 -2.55 14.55 1.53
C GLU A 12 -4.08 14.55 1.39
N PRO A 13 -4.81 15.36 2.19
CA PRO A 13 -6.27 15.47 2.11
C PRO A 13 -6.81 15.87 0.72
N ASN A 14 -6.00 16.57 -0.08
CA ASN A 14 -6.32 16.94 -1.46
C ASN A 14 -6.16 15.75 -2.46
N GLY A 15 -5.78 14.58 -1.97
CA GLY A 15 -5.57 13.35 -2.74
C GLY A 15 -4.19 13.20 -3.35
N VAL A 16 -3.30 14.19 -3.23
CA VAL A 16 -1.91 14.11 -3.70
C VAL A 16 -1.15 13.14 -2.82
N VAL A 17 -0.43 12.20 -3.43
CA VAL A 17 0.48 11.31 -2.72
C VAL A 17 1.86 11.96 -2.73
N THR A 18 2.29 12.42 -1.56
CA THR A 18 3.67 12.83 -1.31
C THR A 18 4.48 11.59 -0.99
N ASP A 19 5.40 11.30 -1.90
CA ASP A 19 6.30 10.17 -1.76
C ASP A 19 7.37 10.50 -0.72
N HIS A 20 7.05 10.29 0.56
CA HIS A 20 7.99 10.51 1.66
C HIS A 20 8.69 9.23 2.13
N ALA A 21 8.41 8.07 1.52
CA ALA A 21 9.17 6.86 1.78
C ALA A 21 8.94 5.78 0.70
N THR A 22 9.41 5.99 -0.53
CA THR A 22 9.58 4.91 -1.53
C THR A 22 10.69 3.94 -1.10
N LEU A 23 10.47 3.24 0.01
CA LEU A 23 11.07 1.94 0.20
C LEU A 23 10.26 0.98 -0.66
N GLU A 24 10.68 0.78 -1.91
CA GLU A 24 10.04 -0.19 -2.80
C GLU A 24 10.40 -1.61 -2.33
N ARG A 25 9.40 -2.43 -2.03
CA ARG A 25 9.57 -3.89 -1.90
C ARG A 25 9.02 -4.59 -3.13
N VAL A 26 9.78 -5.56 -3.64
CA VAL A 26 9.33 -6.41 -4.74
C VAL A 26 8.71 -7.69 -4.16
N ILE A 27 7.43 -7.90 -4.43
CA ILE A 27 6.69 -9.11 -4.08
C ILE A 27 6.58 -9.98 -5.34
N LYS A 28 7.03 -11.24 -5.25
CA LYS A 28 6.84 -12.23 -6.32
C LYS A 28 5.62 -13.07 -6.00
N ALA A 29 4.59 -13.00 -6.85
CA ALA A 29 3.35 -13.74 -6.68
C ALA A 29 2.79 -14.25 -8.01
N THR A 30 1.88 -15.21 -8.01
CA THR A 30 1.20 -15.69 -9.22
C THR A 30 0.00 -14.82 -9.62
N SER A 31 -0.57 -14.08 -8.67
CA SER A 31 -1.73 -13.20 -8.87
C SER A 31 -1.67 -11.94 -8.00
N ALA A 32 -2.50 -10.95 -8.32
CA ALA A 32 -2.64 -9.73 -7.51
C ALA A 32 -3.20 -10.02 -6.11
N SER A 33 -4.09 -11.01 -5.98
CA SER A 33 -4.66 -11.42 -4.68
C SER A 33 -3.59 -12.04 -3.76
N GLU A 34 -2.73 -12.89 -4.32
CA GLU A 34 -1.60 -13.45 -3.57
C GLU A 34 -0.58 -12.36 -3.21
N ALA A 35 -0.31 -11.43 -4.12
CA ALA A 35 0.57 -10.30 -3.86
C ALA A 35 0.03 -9.36 -2.76
N MET A 36 -1.28 -9.12 -2.75
CA MET A 36 -1.97 -8.38 -1.70
C MET A 36 -1.86 -9.10 -0.35
N SER A 37 -2.09 -10.41 -0.32
CA SER A 37 -1.95 -11.20 0.91
C SER A 37 -0.53 -11.14 1.45
N ALA A 38 0.48 -11.23 0.57
CA ALA A 38 1.88 -11.06 0.93
C ALA A 38 2.19 -9.63 1.43
N ALA A 39 1.63 -8.59 0.79
CA ALA A 39 1.80 -7.21 1.22
C ALA A 39 1.20 -6.95 2.60
N LEU A 40 0.04 -7.54 2.92
CA LEU A 40 -0.58 -7.46 4.24
C LEU A 40 0.23 -8.18 5.33
N ALA A 41 0.99 -9.21 4.96
CA ALA A 41 1.89 -9.91 5.87
C ALA A 41 3.17 -9.11 6.18
N GLU A 42 3.47 -8.04 5.46
CA GLU A 42 4.63 -7.16 5.68
C GLU A 42 4.36 -6.15 6.81
N GLY A 43 4.00 -6.64 8.00
CA GLY A 43 3.56 -5.81 9.13
C GLY A 43 4.50 -4.65 9.48
N ASP A 44 5.81 -4.92 9.57
CA ASP A 44 6.83 -3.89 9.87
C ASP A 44 6.91 -2.81 8.76
N PHE A 45 6.56 -3.16 7.53
CA PHE A 45 6.54 -2.23 6.40
C PHE A 45 5.32 -1.30 6.45
N LEU A 46 4.18 -1.83 6.91
CA LEU A 46 2.89 -1.14 7.01
C LEU A 46 2.82 -0.22 8.23
N LEU A 47 3.44 -0.58 9.36
CA LEU A 47 3.31 0.11 10.65
C LEU A 47 4.34 1.23 10.85
N THR A 48 4.48 2.13 9.86
CA THR A 48 5.41 3.27 9.94
C THR A 48 4.65 4.57 10.19
N GLU A 49 5.14 5.40 11.11
CA GLU A 49 4.50 6.69 11.47
C GLU A 49 4.53 7.72 10.33
N ASP A 50 5.39 7.52 9.33
CA ASP A 50 5.59 8.43 8.19
C ASP A 50 4.75 8.07 6.95
N ALA A 51 3.79 7.16 7.05
CA ALA A 51 2.93 6.77 5.93
C ALA A 51 1.47 6.58 6.36
N ASN A 52 0.54 7.09 5.56
CA ASN A 52 -0.89 6.84 5.71
C ASN A 52 -1.48 6.01 4.57
N LEU A 53 -0.70 5.72 3.54
CA LEU A 53 -1.11 4.99 2.36
C LEU A 53 -0.07 3.94 1.99
N VAL A 54 -0.55 2.75 1.67
CA VAL A 54 0.23 1.66 1.07
C VAL A 54 -0.45 1.27 -0.23
N TRP A 55 0.32 1.05 -1.29
CA TRP A 55 -0.24 0.63 -2.57
C TRP A 55 0.65 -0.38 -3.27
N LEU A 56 0.02 -1.21 -4.09
CA LEU A 56 0.66 -2.24 -4.88
C LEU A 56 0.48 -1.94 -6.36
N THR A 57 1.56 -1.97 -7.12
CA THR A 57 1.52 -1.91 -8.58
C THR A 57 2.01 -3.20 -9.21
N ASP A 58 1.52 -3.51 -10.41
CA ASP A 58 2.10 -4.57 -11.24
C ASP A 58 3.43 -4.13 -11.88
N ASP A 59 3.99 -4.99 -12.74
CA ASP A 59 5.24 -4.77 -13.45
C ASP A 59 5.16 -3.64 -14.50
N GLN A 60 3.95 -3.25 -14.90
CA GLN A 60 3.68 -2.14 -15.80
C GLN A 60 3.42 -0.83 -15.03
N GLY A 61 3.44 -0.87 -13.70
CA GLY A 61 3.14 0.27 -12.84
C GLY A 61 1.63 0.52 -12.65
N THR A 62 0.77 -0.40 -13.08
CA THR A 62 -0.68 -0.30 -12.88
C THR A 62 -1.00 -0.52 -11.41
N LEU A 63 -1.78 0.40 -10.81
CA LEU A 63 -2.31 0.21 -9.46
C LEU A 63 -3.25 -1.00 -9.42
N VAL A 64 -2.94 -1.98 -8.58
CA VAL A 64 -3.76 -3.19 -8.41
C VAL A 64 -4.45 -3.28 -7.05
N TRP A 65 -3.92 -2.58 -6.04
CA TRP A 65 -4.47 -2.53 -4.68
C TRP A 65 -3.92 -1.33 -3.91
N SER A 66 -4.70 -0.82 -2.95
CA SER A 66 -4.24 0.19 -1.98
C SER A 66 -4.96 0.05 -0.65
N LEU A 67 -4.29 0.42 0.43
CA LEU A 67 -4.81 0.46 1.80
C LEU A 67 -4.46 1.80 2.43
N HIS A 68 -5.46 2.47 3.00
CA HIS A 68 -5.26 3.63 3.85
C HIS A 68 -5.09 3.15 5.31
N LEU A 69 -3.95 3.45 5.91
CA LEU A 69 -3.56 2.95 7.23
C LEU A 69 -4.26 3.70 8.37
N TYR A 70 -4.62 4.97 8.13
CA TYR A 70 -5.38 5.81 9.05
C TYR A 70 -6.84 5.94 8.60
N ASP A 71 -7.39 4.92 7.94
CA ASP A 71 -8.84 4.81 7.88
C ASP A 71 -9.32 4.42 9.29
N GLU A 72 -9.34 5.43 10.16
CA GLU A 72 -10.17 5.40 11.34
C GLU A 72 -11.58 5.27 10.78
N ASN A 73 -12.06 4.04 10.70
CA ASN A 73 -13.47 3.75 10.51
C ASN A 73 -14.17 4.23 11.80
N THR A 74 -14.20 5.54 12.01
CA THR A 74 -15.22 6.23 12.76
C THR A 74 -16.49 6.14 11.93
N ALA A 75 -17.03 4.93 11.82
CA ALA A 75 -18.48 4.76 11.85
C ALA A 75 -18.97 5.17 13.27
N LEU A 76 -18.74 6.43 13.62
CA LEU A 76 -19.59 7.24 14.49
C LEU A 76 -20.42 8.03 13.48
N ASN A 77 -21.74 7.99 13.41
CA ASN A 77 -22.86 7.49 14.20
C ASN A 77 -24.11 7.86 13.31
N PRO A 78 -25.39 7.64 13.68
CA PRO A 78 -25.95 7.17 14.94
C PRO A 78 -26.74 5.85 14.86
#